data_AF-A0A6D2CE19-F1
#
_entry.id   AF-A0A6D2CE19-F1
#
_cell.length_a   1.000
_cell.length_b   1.000
_cell.length_c   1.000
_cell.angle_alpha   90.00
_cell.angle_beta   90.00
_cell.angle_gamma   90.00
#
_symmetry.space_group_name_H-M   'P 1'
#
loop_
_entity.id
_entity.type
_entity.pdbx_description
1 polymer ?
#
loop_
_entity_poly.entity_id
_entity_poly.type
_entity_poly.pdbx_seq_one_letter_code
_entity_poly.pdbx_strand_id
1 'polypeptide(L)'
;MAAFPNVIFGHYNAKDPDLFALLDYAKAKGYTSYLIMAMPFGSLKEDRMTAEDFKILDGIRKNYDVVFNTWDMYDKTKTKISGCWTVNRTYITPLGEVLVCPYINISIGNIKEQSLKEILDYGFSIKYFGEFSPICISAHNFKFREKFLPEDRTIFTPYKAKEIFSKEDYISD
;
A
#
# COMPACT_ATOMS: atom_id res chain seq x y z
N MET A 1 16.31 16.28 15.18
CA MET A 1 15.57 15.49 14.17
C MET A 1 15.50 14.07 14.70
N ALA A 2 14.32 13.55 15.04
CA ALA A 2 14.18 12.17 15.50
C ALA A 2 14.30 11.22 14.32
N ALA A 3 14.87 10.03 14.53
CA ALA A 3 14.89 9.00 13.50
C ALA A 3 13.47 8.47 13.25
N PHE A 4 13.20 8.03 12.01
CA PHE A 4 11.91 7.44 11.61
C PHE A 4 12.17 6.08 10.95
N PRO A 5 12.34 5.00 11.74
CA PRO A 5 12.67 3.69 11.20
C PRO A 5 11.58 3.18 10.26
N ASN A 6 11.96 2.74 9.07
CA ASN A 6 11.05 2.10 8.13
C ASN A 6 11.23 0.59 8.28
N VAL A 7 10.16 -0.11 8.67
CA VAL A 7 10.19 -1.54 9.01
C VAL A 7 9.25 -2.28 8.07
N ILE A 8 9.76 -3.30 7.39
CA ILE A 8 8.90 -4.20 6.62
C ILE A 8 8.23 -5.15 7.62
N PHE A 9 6.91 -5.26 7.55
CA PHE A 9 6.11 -6.16 8.37
C PHE A 9 5.31 -7.10 7.47
N GLY A 10 5.46 -8.40 7.66
CA GLY A 10 4.80 -9.43 6.87
C GLY A 10 4.63 -10.72 7.65
N HIS A 11 4.10 -11.75 6.99
CA HIS A 11 3.95 -13.07 7.60
C HIS A 11 5.30 -13.64 8.06
N TYR A 12 6.35 -13.44 7.26
CA TYR A 12 7.69 -13.96 7.50
C TYR A 12 8.33 -13.49 8.81
N ASN A 13 7.95 -12.31 9.33
CA ASN A 13 8.52 -11.73 10.54
C ASN A 13 7.51 -11.31 11.61
N ALA A 14 6.21 -11.56 11.41
CA ALA A 14 5.17 -11.15 12.37
C ALA A 14 5.41 -11.72 13.78
N LYS A 15 6.02 -12.91 13.88
CA LYS A 15 6.31 -13.59 15.15
C LYS A 15 7.80 -13.57 15.53
N ASP A 16 8.61 -12.88 14.75
CA ASP A 16 10.06 -12.85 14.94
C ASP A 16 10.42 -11.99 16.15
N PRO A 17 11.16 -12.50 17.15
CA PRO A 17 11.60 -11.69 18.29
C PRO A 17 12.43 -10.46 17.89
N ASP A 18 13.16 -10.51 16.77
CA ASP A 18 13.99 -9.38 16.32
C ASP A 18 13.15 -8.18 15.88
N LEU A 19 11.94 -8.41 15.35
CA LEU A 19 10.98 -7.35 15.05
C LEU A 19 10.61 -6.60 16.34
N PHE A 20 10.31 -7.32 17.41
CA PHE A 20 9.92 -6.72 18.69
C PHE A 20 11.10 -6.05 19.38
N ALA A 21 12.30 -6.63 19.31
CA ALA A 21 13.52 -5.99 19.81
C ALA A 21 13.78 -4.63 19.13
N LEU A 22 13.56 -4.54 17.81
CA LEU A 22 13.63 -3.28 17.07
C LEU A 22 12.58 -2.26 17.53
N LEU A 23 11.33 -2.70 17.71
CA LEU A 23 10.23 -1.83 18.14
C LEU A 23 10.43 -1.33 19.58
N ASP A 24 10.92 -2.18 20.48
CA ASP A 24 11.30 -1.82 21.85
C ASP A 24 12.43 -0.81 21.86
N TYR A 25 13.46 -1.01 21.02
CA TYR A 25 14.54 -0.03 20.85
C TYR A 25 14.01 1.33 20.37
N ALA A 26 13.15 1.34 19.34
CA ALA A 26 12.56 2.56 18.80
C ALA A 26 11.74 3.30 19.88
N LYS A 27 10.93 2.56 20.64
CA LYS A 27 10.14 3.08 21.76
C LYS A 27 11.03 3.68 22.86
N ALA A 28 12.10 3.00 23.25
CA ALA A 28 13.05 3.49 24.25
C ALA A 28 13.77 4.77 23.83
N LYS A 29 13.94 4.99 22.52
CA LYS A 29 14.52 6.23 21.96
C LYS A 29 13.49 7.33 21.67
N GLY A 30 12.20 7.05 21.84
CA GLY A 30 11.13 7.98 21.48
C GLY A 30 11.00 8.18 19.96
N TYR A 31 11.33 7.15 19.16
CA TYR A 31 11.16 7.17 17.72
C TYR A 31 9.81 6.60 17.32
N THR A 32 9.21 7.21 16.31
CA THR A 32 8.05 6.65 15.61
C THR A 32 8.53 5.80 14.44
N SER A 33 8.02 4.58 14.32
CA SER A 33 8.35 3.68 13.21
C SER A 33 7.26 3.66 12.13
N TYR A 34 7.67 3.59 10.87
CA TYR A 34 6.77 3.38 9.73
C TYR A 34 6.73 1.90 9.36
N LEU A 35 5.55 1.31 9.43
CA LEU A 35 5.35 -0.06 8.97
C LEU A 35 5.01 -0.06 7.48
N ILE A 36 5.87 -0.69 6.70
CA ILE A 36 5.66 -1.02 5.29
C ILE A 36 5.20 -2.47 5.25
N MET A 37 4.02 -2.75 4.72
CA MET A 37 3.59 -4.15 4.62
C MET A 37 4.48 -4.88 3.61
N ALA A 38 4.84 -6.11 3.93
CA ALA A 38 5.42 -7.04 2.98
C ALA A 38 4.41 -7.22 1.85
N MET A 39 4.78 -6.71 0.69
CA MET A 39 3.93 -6.81 -0.48
C MET A 39 4.21 -8.17 -1.13
N PRO A 40 3.18 -8.95 -1.49
CA PRO A 40 3.36 -10.28 -2.09
C PRO A 40 3.81 -10.16 -3.56
N PHE A 41 5.06 -9.70 -3.76
CA PHE A 41 5.75 -9.60 -5.04
C PHE A 41 7.25 -9.90 -4.88
N GLY A 42 7.91 -10.28 -5.99
CA GLY A 42 9.35 -10.53 -6.01
C GLY A 42 9.75 -11.60 -4.98
N SER A 43 10.76 -11.30 -4.15
CA SER A 43 11.25 -12.22 -3.11
C SER A 43 10.24 -12.49 -1.98
N LEU A 44 9.19 -11.67 -1.86
CA LEU A 44 8.14 -11.81 -0.85
C LEU A 44 6.83 -12.34 -1.44
N LYS A 45 6.84 -12.91 -2.65
CA LYS A 45 5.61 -13.39 -3.35
C LYS A 45 4.75 -14.35 -2.53
N GLU A 46 5.38 -15.19 -1.71
CA GLU A 46 4.71 -16.16 -0.84
C GLU A 46 4.32 -15.57 0.53
N ASP A 47 4.70 -14.32 0.82
CA ASP A 47 4.39 -13.64 2.07
C ASP A 47 2.92 -13.17 2.07
N ARG A 48 2.05 -14.06 2.52
CA ARG A 48 0.62 -13.80 2.63
C ARG A 48 0.22 -13.71 4.09
N MET A 49 0.06 -12.48 4.59
CA MET A 49 -0.43 -12.25 5.95
C MET A 49 -1.77 -12.93 6.22
N THR A 50 -1.83 -13.61 7.36
CA THR A 50 -2.97 -14.34 7.88
C THR A 50 -3.75 -13.49 8.90
N ALA A 51 -4.91 -13.98 9.33
CA ALA A 51 -5.69 -13.34 10.40
C ALA A 51 -4.91 -13.21 11.72
N GLU A 52 -3.99 -14.15 12.00
CA GLU A 52 -3.13 -14.07 13.18
C GLU A 52 -2.13 -12.92 13.06
N ASP A 53 -1.55 -12.71 11.88
CA ASP A 53 -0.61 -11.61 11.62
C ASP A 53 -1.30 -10.25 11.75
N PHE A 54 -2.55 -10.13 11.31
CA PHE A 54 -3.36 -8.93 11.54
C PHE A 54 -3.63 -8.68 13.03
N LYS A 55 -3.84 -9.72 13.82
CA LYS A 55 -4.00 -9.59 15.28
C LYS A 55 -2.71 -9.11 15.93
N ILE A 56 -1.55 -9.61 15.49
CA ILE A 56 -0.25 -9.13 15.93
C ILE A 56 -0.05 -7.66 15.54
N LEU A 57 -0.37 -7.30 14.30
CA LEU A 57 -0.28 -5.93 13.80
C LEU A 57 -1.14 -4.95 14.61
N ASP A 58 -2.36 -5.35 15.00
CA ASP A 58 -3.22 -4.57 15.91
C ASP A 58 -2.59 -4.43 17.31
N GLY A 59 -1.99 -5.51 17.81
CA GLY A 59 -1.18 -5.48 19.04
C GLY A 59 -0.02 -4.49 18.95
N ILE A 60 0.72 -4.48 17.83
CA ILE A 60 1.82 -3.55 17.58
C ILE A 60 1.30 -2.10 17.57
N ARG A 61 0.21 -1.85 16.84
CA ARG A 61 -0.45 -0.54 16.78
C ARG A 61 -0.75 0.03 18.15
N LYS A 62 -1.29 -0.81 19.06
CA LYS A 62 -1.68 -0.40 20.41
C LYS A 62 -0.48 -0.14 21.33
N ASN A 63 0.58 -0.93 21.21
CA ASN A 63 1.67 -0.94 22.19
C ASN A 63 2.91 -0.11 21.80
N TYR A 64 3.05 0.26 20.52
CA TYR A 64 4.19 1.00 19.99
C TYR A 64 3.76 2.28 19.28
N ASP A 65 4.70 3.22 19.14
CA ASP A 65 4.51 4.41 18.32
C ASP A 65 4.84 4.08 16.86
N VAL A 66 3.82 3.63 16.14
CA VAL A 66 3.92 3.15 14.77
C VAL A 66 2.86 3.79 13.89
N VAL A 67 3.20 4.01 12.62
CA VAL A 67 2.23 4.46 11.60
C VAL A 67 2.28 3.56 10.38
N PHE A 68 1.13 3.41 9.73
CA PHE A 68 0.93 2.62 8.52
C PHE A 68 -0.11 3.34 7.65
N ASN A 69 0.05 3.31 6.32
CA ASN A 69 -0.75 4.11 5.39
C ASN A 69 -2.27 3.93 5.49
N THR A 70 -2.79 2.77 5.94
CA THR A 70 -4.25 2.64 6.04
C THR A 70 -4.82 3.14 7.36
N TRP A 71 -3.97 3.47 8.34
CA TRP A 71 -4.40 3.98 9.63
C TRP A 71 -4.58 5.49 9.60
N ASP A 72 -5.57 5.95 10.36
CA ASP A 72 -5.67 7.38 10.67
C ASP A 72 -4.55 7.75 11.65
N MET A 73 -3.55 8.48 11.14
CA MET A 73 -2.39 8.96 11.90
C MET A 73 -2.72 10.04 12.94
N TYR A 74 -3.90 10.65 12.84
CA TYR A 74 -4.38 11.66 13.79
C TYR A 74 -5.29 11.06 14.87
N ASP A 75 -5.65 9.79 14.75
CA ASP A 75 -6.47 9.10 15.71
C ASP A 75 -5.69 8.71 16.97
N LYS A 76 -5.88 9.51 18.03
CA LYS A 76 -5.31 9.25 19.36
C LYS A 76 -5.73 7.91 19.97
N THR A 77 -6.87 7.35 19.55
CA THR A 77 -7.34 6.04 20.04
C THR A 77 -6.67 4.87 19.32
N LYS A 78 -5.98 5.13 18.20
CA LYS A 78 -5.32 4.13 17.35
C LYS A 78 -6.26 2.99 16.92
N THR A 79 -7.48 3.32 16.53
CA THR A 79 -8.49 2.37 16.04
C THR A 79 -8.97 2.69 14.63
N LYS A 80 -9.07 3.97 14.27
CA LYS A 80 -9.62 4.43 12.99
C LYS A 80 -8.73 4.08 11.80
N ILE A 81 -9.36 3.85 10.67
CA ILE A 81 -8.73 3.49 9.40
C ILE A 81 -9.05 4.60 8.41
N SER A 82 -8.02 5.22 7.82
CA SER A 82 -8.19 6.20 6.72
C SER A 82 -8.46 5.53 5.38
N GLY A 83 -8.07 4.26 5.25
CA GLY A 83 -8.21 3.46 4.03
C GLY A 83 -6.99 3.53 3.13
N CYS A 84 -7.03 2.77 2.03
CA CYS A 84 -5.95 2.69 1.07
C CYS A 84 -5.74 4.01 0.32
N TRP A 85 -4.49 4.46 0.20
CA TRP A 85 -4.14 5.72 -0.46
C TRP A 85 -3.88 5.60 -1.96
N THR A 86 -4.36 4.52 -2.60
CA THR A 86 -4.23 4.35 -4.05
C THR A 86 -4.83 5.57 -4.76
N VAL A 87 -4.10 6.12 -5.75
CA VAL A 87 -4.36 7.39 -6.46
C VAL A 87 -4.25 8.66 -5.60
N ASN A 88 -4.74 8.63 -4.35
CA ASN A 88 -4.64 9.74 -3.38
C ASN A 88 -3.19 10.16 -3.09
N ARG A 89 -2.24 9.23 -3.21
CA ARG A 89 -0.80 9.54 -3.24
C ARG A 89 -0.26 9.20 -4.62
N THR A 90 -0.04 10.23 -5.43
CA THR A 90 0.42 10.09 -6.82
C THR A 90 1.90 9.74 -6.90
N TYR A 91 2.25 8.77 -7.75
CA TYR A 91 3.63 8.43 -8.06
C TYR A 91 3.88 8.64 -9.55
N ILE A 92 4.88 9.44 -9.89
CA ILE A 92 5.25 9.74 -11.27
C ILE A 92 6.62 9.14 -11.53
N THR A 93 6.71 8.27 -12.53
CA THR A 93 7.98 7.64 -12.92
C THR A 93 8.84 8.63 -13.71
N PRO A 94 10.16 8.39 -13.85
CA PRO A 94 11.02 9.22 -14.71
C PRO A 94 10.55 9.30 -16.17
N LEU A 95 9.77 8.32 -16.63
CA LEU A 95 9.21 8.29 -17.98
C LEU A 95 7.93 9.12 -18.11
N GLY A 96 7.37 9.62 -17.01
CA GLY A 96 6.14 10.40 -16.96
C GLY A 96 4.88 9.58 -16.66
N GLU A 97 5.01 8.25 -16.51
CA GLU A 97 3.89 7.39 -16.14
C GLU A 97 3.38 7.72 -14.74
N VAL A 98 2.07 7.83 -14.58
CA VAL A 98 1.43 8.03 -13.29
C VAL A 98 0.92 6.69 -12.78
N LEU A 99 1.58 6.18 -11.75
CA LEU A 99 1.20 4.92 -11.11
C LEU A 99 0.21 5.19 -9.97
N VAL A 100 -0.72 4.26 -9.80
CA VAL A 100 -1.74 4.34 -8.75
C VAL A 100 -1.17 4.18 -7.33
N CYS A 101 -0.05 3.48 -7.20
CA CYS A 101 0.64 3.16 -5.93
C CYS A 101 2.06 2.67 -6.29
N PRO A 102 3.11 2.86 -5.48
CA PRO A 102 4.47 2.49 -5.90
C PRO A 102 4.67 0.97 -5.89
N TYR A 103 3.70 0.23 -5.32
CA TYR A 103 3.68 -1.23 -5.25
C TYR A 103 2.62 -1.85 -6.18
N ILE A 104 1.94 -1.03 -6.99
CA ILE A 104 0.99 -1.49 -8.01
C ILE A 104 1.44 -0.88 -9.33
N ASN A 105 2.12 -1.69 -10.14
CA ASN A 105 2.68 -1.29 -11.43
C ASN A 105 1.60 -1.21 -12.51
N ILE A 106 0.57 -0.39 -12.25
CA ILE A 106 -0.51 -0.03 -13.16
C ILE A 106 -0.44 1.48 -13.35
N SER A 107 -0.27 1.89 -14.60
CA SER A 107 -0.31 3.29 -15.02
C SER A 107 -1.73 3.71 -15.40
N ILE A 108 -2.12 4.87 -14.92
CA ILE A 108 -3.40 5.54 -15.24
C ILE A 108 -3.23 6.67 -16.26
N GLY A 109 -2.02 6.93 -16.73
CA GLY A 109 -1.76 7.94 -17.76
C GLY A 109 -0.31 8.43 -17.74
N ASN A 110 0.02 9.35 -18.64
CA ASN A 110 1.35 9.93 -18.72
C ASN A 110 1.29 11.47 -18.70
N ILE A 111 2.01 12.10 -17.76
CA ILE A 111 2.00 13.57 -17.60
C ILE A 111 2.58 14.33 -18.79
N LYS A 112 3.28 13.64 -19.71
CA LYS A 112 3.78 14.23 -20.96
C LYS A 112 2.70 14.30 -22.04
N GLU A 113 1.58 13.59 -21.87
CA GLU A 113 0.51 13.46 -22.86
C GLU A 113 -0.81 14.06 -22.38
N GLN A 114 -1.07 14.04 -21.07
CA GLN A 114 -2.34 14.45 -20.46
C GLN A 114 -2.09 15.30 -19.22
N SER A 115 -3.06 16.13 -18.83
CA SER A 115 -2.95 16.87 -17.57
C SER A 115 -3.05 15.91 -16.37
N LEU A 116 -2.37 16.25 -15.27
CA LEU A 116 -2.46 15.44 -14.05
C LEU A 116 -3.90 15.29 -13.55
N LYS A 117 -4.73 16.34 -13.72
CA LYS A 117 -6.15 16.28 -13.36
C LYS A 117 -6.89 15.18 -14.11
N GLU A 118 -6.78 15.15 -15.44
CA GLU A 118 -7.44 14.13 -16.27
C GLU A 118 -6.98 12.72 -15.90
N ILE A 119 -5.70 12.56 -15.58
CA ILE A 119 -5.12 11.28 -15.16
C ILE A 119 -5.70 10.83 -13.82
N LEU A 120 -5.77 11.73 -12.83
CA LEU A 120 -6.33 11.42 -11.50
C LEU A 120 -7.83 11.16 -11.57
N ASP A 121 -8.59 11.95 -12.32
CA ASP A 121 -10.02 11.74 -12.54
C ASP A 121 -10.29 10.36 -13.15
N TYR A 122 -9.48 9.95 -14.13
CA TYR A 122 -9.54 8.60 -14.70
C TYR A 122 -9.12 7.52 -13.69
N GLY A 123 -8.09 7.77 -12.88
CA GLY A 123 -7.69 6.86 -11.82
C GLY A 123 -8.82 6.59 -10.82
N PHE A 124 -9.53 7.64 -10.40
CA PHE A 124 -10.66 7.56 -9.47
C PHE A 124 -11.94 6.99 -10.08
N SER A 125 -12.07 6.89 -11.41
CA SER A 125 -13.22 6.22 -12.03
C SER A 125 -13.14 4.69 -11.97
N ILE A 126 -11.99 4.12 -11.60
CA ILE A 126 -11.77 2.68 -11.45
C ILE A 126 -12.19 2.27 -10.02
N LYS A 127 -13.10 1.30 -9.87
CA LYS A 127 -13.70 0.91 -8.56
C LYS A 127 -12.66 0.66 -7.48
N TYR A 128 -11.62 -0.10 -7.82
CA TYR A 128 -10.55 -0.45 -6.88
C TYR A 128 -9.79 0.75 -6.31
N PHE A 129 -9.79 1.89 -7.00
CA PHE A 129 -9.00 3.06 -6.64
C PHE A 129 -9.87 4.26 -6.23
N GLY A 130 -11.09 4.34 -6.73
CA GLY A 130 -12.08 5.36 -6.38
C GLY A 130 -12.89 5.06 -5.12
N GLU A 131 -13.13 3.77 -4.82
CA GLU A 131 -13.91 3.38 -3.65
C GLU A 131 -13.03 3.19 -2.40
N PHE A 132 -13.64 3.37 -1.23
CA PHE A 132 -12.96 3.14 0.04
C PHE A 132 -12.53 1.68 0.20
N SER A 133 -11.25 1.47 0.54
CA SER A 133 -10.73 0.15 0.92
C SER A 133 -10.13 0.20 2.33
N PRO A 134 -10.60 -0.62 3.28
CA PRO A 134 -10.06 -0.62 4.65
C PRO A 134 -8.69 -1.29 4.76
N ILE A 135 -8.22 -1.94 3.70
CA ILE A 135 -6.95 -2.67 3.65
C ILE A 135 -6.04 -2.09 2.58
N CYS A 136 -4.73 -2.36 2.67
CA CYS A 136 -3.83 -2.05 1.58
C CYS A 136 -4.11 -3.01 0.42
N ILE A 137 -4.58 -2.47 -0.71
CA ILE A 137 -4.89 -3.26 -1.90
C ILE A 137 -3.65 -4.01 -2.39
N SER A 138 -2.49 -3.35 -2.38
CA SER A 138 -1.24 -3.97 -2.84
C SER A 138 -0.73 -5.09 -1.92
N ALA A 139 -0.91 -4.96 -0.60
CA ALA A 139 -0.38 -5.95 0.35
C ALA A 139 -1.36 -7.10 0.60
N HIS A 140 -2.65 -6.78 0.76
CA HIS A 140 -3.62 -7.67 1.39
C HIS A 140 -4.78 -8.07 0.48
N ASN A 141 -4.98 -7.42 -0.67
CA ASN A 141 -6.00 -7.83 -1.64
C ASN A 141 -5.41 -8.82 -2.66
N PHE A 142 -5.21 -10.07 -2.24
CA PHE A 142 -4.60 -11.10 -3.09
C PHE A 142 -5.41 -11.37 -4.37
N LYS A 143 -6.74 -11.32 -4.30
CA LYS A 143 -7.62 -11.49 -5.47
C LYS A 143 -7.38 -10.40 -6.52
N PHE A 144 -7.23 -9.15 -6.10
CA PHE A 144 -6.89 -8.05 -7.02
C PHE A 144 -5.54 -8.29 -7.69
N ARG A 145 -4.52 -8.68 -6.92
CA ARG A 145 -3.18 -8.94 -7.47
C ARG A 145 -3.18 -10.10 -8.45
N GLU A 146 -3.80 -11.22 -8.09
CA GLU A 146 -3.88 -12.41 -8.94
C GLU A 146 -4.63 -12.11 -10.24
N LYS A 147 -5.65 -11.24 -10.20
CA LYS A 147 -6.42 -10.84 -11.39
C LYS A 147 -5.67 -9.84 -12.28
N PHE A 148 -5.05 -8.80 -11.72
CA PHE A 148 -4.56 -7.64 -12.49
C PHE A 148 -3.03 -7.47 -12.52
N LEU A 149 -2.30 -8.22 -11.71
CA LEU A 149 -0.83 -8.19 -11.62
C LEU A 149 -0.25 -9.62 -11.70
N PRO A 150 -0.57 -10.40 -12.74
CA PRO A 150 -0.13 -11.80 -12.82
C PRO A 150 1.39 -11.95 -13.07
N GLU A 151 2.02 -10.95 -13.68
CA GLU A 151 3.45 -10.95 -13.97
C GLU A 151 4.21 -9.90 -13.16
N ASP A 152 5.49 -10.16 -12.93
CA ASP A 152 6.40 -9.20 -12.31
C ASP A 152 6.76 -8.10 -13.31
N ARG A 153 6.00 -6.99 -13.26
CA ARG A 153 6.29 -5.75 -13.99
C ARG A 153 7.11 -4.79 -13.13
N THR A 154 7.73 -3.79 -13.76
CA THR A 154 8.48 -2.73 -13.07
C THR A 154 7.81 -1.37 -13.28
N ILE A 155 8.29 -0.34 -12.59
CA ILE A 155 7.86 1.05 -12.83
C ILE A 155 8.15 1.55 -14.25
N PHE A 156 9.05 0.89 -14.98
CA PHE A 156 9.40 1.24 -16.37
C PHE A 156 8.54 0.48 -17.39
N THR A 157 7.87 -0.57 -16.97
CA THR A 157 7.02 -1.43 -17.81
C THR A 157 5.67 -1.71 -17.15
N PRO A 158 4.95 -0.68 -16.63
CA PRO A 158 3.69 -0.90 -15.94
C PRO A 158 2.61 -1.38 -16.92
N TYR A 159 1.63 -2.11 -16.40
CA TYR A 159 0.39 -2.34 -17.14
C TYR A 159 -0.32 -1.00 -17.38
N LYS A 160 -1.05 -0.89 -18.49
CA LYS A 160 -1.92 0.26 -18.73
C LYS A 160 -3.31 -0.06 -18.22
N ALA A 161 -3.86 0.78 -17.35
CA ALA A 161 -5.19 0.58 -16.76
C ALA A 161 -6.27 0.34 -17.84
N LYS A 162 -6.20 1.09 -18.95
CA LYS A 162 -7.12 0.96 -20.10
C LYS A 162 -7.09 -0.41 -20.79
N GLU A 163 -6.01 -1.17 -20.64
CA GLU A 163 -5.84 -2.48 -21.27
C GLU A 163 -6.29 -3.63 -20.37
N ILE A 164 -6.23 -3.44 -19.04
CA ILE A 164 -6.44 -4.53 -18.07
C ILE A 164 -7.80 -4.46 -17.35
N PHE A 165 -8.43 -3.29 -17.25
CA PHE A 165 -9.74 -3.13 -16.61
C PHE A 165 -10.87 -3.21 -17.61
N SER A 166 -11.87 -4.04 -17.33
CA SER A 166 -13.08 -4.15 -18.14
C SER A 166 -14.14 -3.13 -17.69
N LYS A 167 -15.23 -2.99 -18.45
CA LYS A 167 -16.30 -2.02 -18.14
C LYS A 167 -16.88 -2.19 -16.74
N GLU A 168 -16.92 -3.43 -16.25
CA GLU A 168 -17.44 -3.79 -14.93
C GLU A 168 -16.52 -3.35 -13.78
N ASP A 169 -15.27 -3.02 -14.06
CA ASP A 169 -14.30 -2.55 -13.07
C ASP A 169 -14.34 -1.01 -12.88
N TYR A 170 -15.20 -0.30 -13.62
CA TYR A 170 -15.41 1.15 -13.49
C TYR A 170 -16.66 1.48 -12.68
N ILE A 171 -16.60 2.54 -11.88
CA ILE A 171 -17.73 3.03 -11.09
C ILE A 171 -18.86 3.40 -12.06
N SER A 172 -20.03 2.80 -11.85
CA SER A 172 -21.23 3.12 -12.62
C SER A 172 -21.75 4.49 -12.18
N ASP A 173 -22.18 5.31 -13.14
CA ASP A 173 -23.00 6.50 -12.85
C ASP A 173 -24.36 6.12 -12.22
#